data_AF-A0A3L6ZWX1-F1
#
_entry.id   AF-A0A3L6ZWX1-F1
#
_cell.length_a   1.000
_cell.length_b   1.000
_cell.length_c   1.000
_cell.angle_alpha   90.00
_cell.angle_beta   90.00
_cell.angle_gamma   90.00
#
_symmetry.space_group_name_H-M   'P 1'
#
loop_
_entity.id
_entity.type
_entity.pdbx_description
1 polymer ?
#
loop_
_entity_poly.entity_id
_entity_poly.type
_entity_poly.pdbx_seq_one_letter_code
_entity_poly.pdbx_strand_id
1 'polypeptide(L)'
;MSETIFSTTIFLRFPDRETARAAFALYGSGTAEGPDGAPVWPSCGTYEGYRYDIAVVGADGTIFRPTGATIEADPDLGPMPVLEPVAGFHVNVLWQGPAELIPDFGAARVHPVTPECVFA
;
A
#
# COMPACT_ATOMS: atom_id res chain seq x y z
N MET A 1 -5.84 -19.30 -24.56
CA MET A 1 -6.84 -18.45 -23.89
C MET A 1 -6.05 -17.31 -23.26
N SER A 2 -6.37 -16.05 -23.58
CA SER A 2 -5.74 -14.91 -22.92
C SER A 2 -6.33 -14.87 -21.51
N GLU A 3 -5.54 -15.26 -20.51
CA GLU A 3 -5.90 -14.97 -19.13
C GLU A 3 -5.89 -13.45 -18.98
N THR A 4 -7.05 -12.88 -18.66
CA THR A 4 -7.13 -11.49 -18.25
C THR A 4 -6.33 -11.36 -16.96
N ILE A 5 -5.16 -10.74 -17.02
CA ILE A 5 -4.39 -10.40 -15.84
C ILE A 5 -5.17 -9.30 -15.12
N PHE A 6 -5.93 -9.68 -14.08
CA PHE A 6 -6.52 -8.73 -13.16
C PHE A 6 -5.43 -8.28 -12.20
N SER A 7 -4.96 -7.04 -12.34
CA SER A 7 -4.07 -6.46 -11.36
C SER A 7 -4.88 -5.95 -10.16
N THR A 8 -4.62 -6.48 -8.97
CA THR A 8 -5.26 -6.04 -7.73
C THR A 8 -4.31 -5.15 -6.94
N THR A 9 -4.74 -3.92 -6.63
CA THR A 9 -3.99 -3.04 -5.71
C THR A 9 -4.34 -3.39 -4.27
N ILE A 10 -3.31 -3.64 -3.46
CA ILE A 10 -3.45 -3.90 -2.02
C ILE A 10 -2.79 -2.73 -1.29
N PHE A 11 -3.56 -2.07 -0.43
CA PHE A 11 -3.09 -0.96 0.38
C PHE A 11 -2.62 -1.47 1.73
N LEU A 12 -1.36 -1.20 2.06
CA LEU A 12 -0.73 -1.66 3.29
C LEU A 12 -0.24 -0.49 4.13
N ARG A 13 -0.36 -0.63 5.45
CA ARG A 13 0.21 0.27 6.45
C ARG A 13 0.98 -0.53 7.48
N PHE A 14 2.27 -0.25 7.60
CA PHE A 14 3.14 -0.81 8.62
C PHE A 14 3.50 0.24 9.69
N PRO A 15 3.92 -0.16 10.90
CA PRO A 15 4.44 0.77 11.90
C PRO A 15 5.66 1.55 11.40
N ASP A 16 6.56 0.86 10.68
CA ASP A 16 7.82 1.40 10.17
C ASP A 16 8.29 0.61 8.93
N ARG A 17 9.36 1.11 8.32
CA ARG A 17 9.97 0.53 7.12
C ARG A 17 10.60 -0.84 7.37
N GLU A 18 11.16 -1.09 8.55
CA GLU A 18 11.83 -2.36 8.87
C GLU A 18 10.83 -3.51 8.97
N THR A 19 9.71 -3.26 9.64
CA THR A 19 8.58 -4.18 9.75
C THR A 19 8.00 -4.51 8.37
N ALA A 20 7.84 -3.49 7.53
CA ALA A 20 7.36 -3.67 6.16
C ALA A 20 8.32 -4.54 5.33
N ARG A 21 9.63 -4.29 5.43
CA ARG A 21 10.65 -5.09 4.74
C ARG A 21 10.65 -6.55 5.21
N ALA A 22 10.54 -6.78 6.51
CA ALA A 22 10.46 -8.13 7.07
C ALA A 22 9.23 -8.90 6.54
N ALA A 23 8.08 -8.23 6.43
CA ALA A 23 6.87 -8.83 5.87
C ALA A 23 7.05 -9.22 4.39
N PHE A 24 7.63 -8.36 3.56
CA PHE A 24 7.85 -8.68 2.14
C PHE A 24 8.89 -9.78 1.92
N ALA A 25 9.89 -9.90 2.79
CA ALA A 25 10.87 -10.97 2.73
C ALA A 25 10.21 -12.36 2.85
N LEU A 26 9.14 -12.48 3.65
CA LEU A 26 8.35 -13.73 3.77
C LEU A 26 7.65 -14.12 2.46
N TYR A 27 7.39 -13.15 1.59
CA TYR A 27 6.65 -13.33 0.34
C TYR A 27 7.53 -13.24 -0.90
N GLY A 28 8.84 -13.49 -0.75
CA GLY A 28 9.72 -13.67 -1.89
C GLY A 28 10.14 -12.37 -2.59
N SER A 29 10.11 -11.23 -1.89
CA SER A 29 10.81 -10.02 -2.36
C SER A 29 12.33 -10.15 -2.28
N GLY A 30 12.82 -11.11 -1.50
CA GLY A 30 14.24 -11.27 -1.18
C GLY A 30 14.81 -10.09 -0.40
N THR A 31 16.13 -10.12 -0.18
CA THR A 31 16.93 -8.98 0.28
C THR A 31 17.64 -8.37 -0.92
N ALA A 32 17.18 -7.23 -1.39
CA ALA A 32 17.92 -6.47 -2.41
C ALA A 32 19.08 -5.72 -1.73
N GLU A 33 20.29 -5.89 -2.24
CA GLU A 33 21.46 -5.10 -1.83
C GLU A 33 21.80 -4.07 -2.92
N GLY A 34 22.16 -2.86 -2.51
CA GLY A 34 22.58 -1.79 -3.38
C GLY A 34 24.00 -2.02 -3.92
N PRO A 35 24.49 -1.13 -4.80
CA PRO A 35 25.84 -1.22 -5.36
C PRO A 35 26.96 -1.21 -4.31
N ASP A 36 26.67 -0.73 -3.10
CA ASP A 36 27.54 -0.65 -1.93
C ASP A 36 27.32 -1.79 -0.91
N GLY A 37 26.47 -2.77 -1.24
CA GLY A 37 26.08 -3.84 -0.31
C GLY A 37 25.07 -3.41 0.76
N ALA A 38 24.59 -2.15 0.74
CA ALA A 38 23.59 -1.69 1.70
C ALA A 38 22.20 -2.27 1.36
N PRO A 39 21.37 -2.63 2.35
CA PRO A 39 20.02 -3.11 2.07
C PRO A 39 19.17 -2.05 1.39
N VAL A 40 18.61 -2.39 0.23
CA VAL A 40 17.69 -1.53 -0.53
C VAL A 40 16.26 -2.01 -0.33
N TRP A 41 15.32 -1.08 -0.42
CA TRP A 41 13.91 -1.42 -0.40
C TRP A 41 13.54 -2.24 -1.64
N PRO A 42 12.88 -3.40 -1.48
CA PRO A 42 12.50 -4.23 -2.63
C PRO A 42 11.44 -3.53 -3.48
N SER A 43 11.64 -3.53 -4.80
CA SER A 43 10.66 -2.97 -5.77
C SER A 43 9.63 -4.00 -6.24
N CYS A 44 9.88 -5.29 -6.03
CA CYS A 44 8.98 -6.38 -6.42
C CYS A 44 9.29 -7.67 -5.63
N GLY A 45 8.47 -8.69 -5.81
CA GLY A 45 8.71 -10.05 -5.34
C GLY A 45 7.96 -11.09 -6.17
N THR A 46 8.20 -12.36 -5.85
CA THR A 46 7.46 -13.50 -6.43
C THR A 46 6.95 -14.40 -5.32
N TYR A 47 5.63 -14.62 -5.30
CA TYR A 47 4.96 -15.48 -4.32
C TYR A 47 4.04 -16.46 -5.04
N GLU A 48 4.11 -17.75 -4.69
CA GLU A 48 3.32 -18.83 -5.32
C GLU A 48 3.40 -18.83 -6.87
N GLY A 49 4.55 -18.42 -7.42
CA GLY A 49 4.77 -18.33 -8.87
C GLY A 49 4.27 -17.05 -9.55
N TYR A 50 3.66 -16.12 -8.81
CA TYR A 50 3.15 -14.85 -9.33
C TYR A 50 4.00 -13.67 -8.89
N ARG A 51 4.25 -12.75 -9.81
CA ARG A 51 4.93 -11.49 -9.54
C ARG A 51 3.99 -10.51 -8.86
N TYR A 52 4.54 -9.72 -7.94
CA TYR A 52 3.92 -8.49 -7.47
C TYR A 52 4.93 -7.35 -7.45
N ASP A 53 4.46 -6.13 -7.69
CA ASP A 53 5.28 -4.91 -7.62
C ASP A 53 4.97 -4.14 -6.34
N ILE A 54 6.00 -3.50 -5.77
CA ILE A 54 5.93 -2.78 -4.50
C ILE A 54 6.19 -1.30 -4.77
N ALA A 55 5.21 -0.46 -4.44
CA ALA A 55 5.33 0.98 -4.47
C ALA A 55 5.29 1.53 -3.05
N VAL A 56 6.42 2.07 -2.57
CA VAL A 56 6.41 2.88 -1.35
C VAL A 56 5.66 4.16 -1.66
N VAL A 57 4.65 4.44 -0.86
CA VAL A 57 3.94 5.70 -1.00
C VAL A 57 4.73 6.75 -0.21
N GLY A 58 5.38 7.68 -0.94
CA GLY A 58 6.22 8.74 -0.38
C GLY A 58 5.42 9.77 0.44
N ALA A 59 6.09 10.84 0.89
CA ALA A 59 5.57 11.85 1.82
C ALA A 59 4.19 12.44 1.47
N ASP A 60 3.76 12.36 0.20
CA ASP A 60 2.50 12.93 -0.29
C ASP A 60 1.35 11.93 -0.43
N GLY A 61 1.61 10.61 -0.41
CA GLY A 61 0.54 9.61 -0.45
C GLY A 61 0.37 8.96 0.91
N THR A 62 -0.19 9.75 1.82
CA THR A 62 -0.60 9.27 3.13
C THR A 62 -2.04 8.80 3.06
N ILE A 63 -2.35 7.65 3.64
CA ILE A 63 -3.76 7.27 3.83
C ILE A 63 -4.35 8.22 4.85
N PHE A 64 -5.46 8.87 4.50
CA PHE A 64 -6.18 9.75 5.41
C PHE A 64 -7.42 9.04 5.98
N ARG A 65 -7.77 9.39 7.21
CA ARG A 65 -9.02 8.93 7.85
C ARG A 65 -9.83 10.10 8.39
N PRO A 66 -11.17 10.03 8.39
CA PRO A 66 -12.00 11.01 9.07
C PRO A 66 -11.70 11.04 10.57
N THR A 67 -11.59 12.23 11.14
CA THR A 67 -11.41 12.44 12.59
C THR A 67 -12.73 12.40 13.36
N GLY A 68 -13.86 12.43 12.64
CA GLY A 68 -15.21 12.62 13.20
C GLY A 68 -15.61 14.09 13.36
N ALA A 69 -14.68 15.03 13.16
CA ALA A 69 -15.01 16.46 13.06
C ALA A 69 -15.42 16.83 11.63
N THR A 70 -16.18 17.92 11.50
CA THR A 70 -16.54 18.52 10.22
C THR A 70 -16.15 20.00 10.20
N ILE A 71 -15.79 20.49 9.02
CA ILE A 71 -15.56 21.91 8.75
C ILE A 71 -16.58 22.38 7.72
N GLU A 72 -17.09 23.59 7.91
CA GLU A 72 -17.86 24.29 6.88
C GLU A 72 -16.86 24.77 5.83
N ALA A 73 -16.76 24.05 4.71
CA ALA A 73 -15.77 24.35 3.68
C ALA A 73 -16.35 25.23 2.56
N ASP A 74 -17.65 25.12 2.27
CA ASP A 74 -18.40 25.93 1.31
C ASP A 74 -19.92 25.80 1.57
N PRO A 75 -20.73 26.88 1.54
CA PRO A 75 -22.18 26.83 1.69
C PRO A 75 -22.89 25.89 0.70
N ASP A 76 -22.34 25.68 -0.50
CA ASP A 76 -22.92 24.86 -1.56
C ASP A 76 -22.48 23.38 -1.48
N LEU A 77 -21.34 23.10 -0.83
CA LEU A 77 -20.84 21.73 -0.60
C LEU A 77 -21.29 21.14 0.75
N GLY A 78 -21.68 21.99 1.69
CA GLY A 78 -22.03 21.60 3.05
C GLY A 78 -20.82 21.18 3.89
N PRO A 79 -21.05 20.64 5.10
CA PRO A 79 -19.99 20.28 6.02
C PRO A 79 -19.12 19.15 5.46
N MET A 80 -17.82 19.40 5.34
CA MET A 80 -16.82 18.42 4.91
C MET A 80 -16.13 17.77 6.11
N PRO A 81 -15.84 16.46 6.08
CA PRO A 81 -15.13 15.80 7.16
C PRO A 81 -13.68 16.29 7.24
N VAL A 82 -13.20 16.55 8.45
CA VAL A 82 -11.78 16.76 8.70
C VAL A 82 -11.07 15.42 8.59
N LEU A 83 -10.03 15.38 7.77
CA LEU A 83 -9.22 14.19 7.54
C LEU A 83 -7.87 14.35 8.23
N GLU A 84 -7.36 13.29 8.84
CA GLU A 84 -6.00 13.24 9.40
C GLU A 84 -5.17 12.13 8.75
N PRO A 85 -3.85 12.34 8.61
CA PRO A 85 -2.97 11.30 8.12
C PRO A 85 -2.93 10.14 9.10
N VAL A 86 -3.06 8.91 8.58
CA VAL A 86 -2.76 7.70 9.34
C VAL A 86 -1.24 7.65 9.51
N ALA A 87 -0.73 7.76 10.73
CA ALA A 87 0.71 7.62 10.96
C ALA A 87 1.17 6.22 10.51
N GLY A 88 2.38 6.07 9.95
CA GLY A 88 2.96 4.78 9.59
C GLY A 88 3.68 4.78 8.24
N PHE A 89 4.13 3.61 7.82
CA PHE A 89 4.79 3.38 6.55
C PHE A 89 3.82 2.72 5.56
N HIS A 90 3.44 3.45 4.51
CA HIS A 90 2.45 3.00 3.54
C HIS A 90 3.10 2.38 2.30
N VAL A 91 2.51 1.29 1.86
CA VAL A 91 2.99 0.54 0.69
C VAL A 91 1.79 0.08 -0.11
N ASN A 92 1.82 0.33 -1.41
CA ASN A 92 0.88 -0.27 -2.35
C ASN A 92 1.55 -1.47 -3.01
N VAL A 93 0.84 -2.59 -3.05
CA VAL A 93 1.25 -3.79 -3.76
C VAL A 93 0.36 -3.96 -4.98
N LEU A 94 0.98 -4.07 -6.15
CA LEU A 94 0.30 -4.44 -7.38
C LEU A 94 0.43 -5.95 -7.58
N TRP A 95 -0.62 -6.69 -7.24
CA TRP A 95 -0.68 -8.13 -7.39
C TRP A 95 -1.14 -8.52 -8.80
N GLN A 96 -0.43 -9.44 -9.46
CA GLN A 96 -0.71 -9.85 -10.85
C GLN A 96 -1.25 -11.29 -10.97
N GLY A 97 -1.58 -11.94 -9.86
CA GLY A 97 -2.10 -13.32 -9.85
C GLY A 97 -3.58 -13.43 -9.46
N PRO A 98 -4.08 -14.65 -9.24
CA PRO A 98 -5.41 -14.91 -8.71
C PRO A 98 -5.63 -14.27 -7.33
N ALA A 99 -6.84 -13.78 -7.04
CA ALA A 99 -7.14 -13.03 -5.82
C ALA A 99 -7.03 -13.89 -4.55
N GLU A 100 -7.32 -15.18 -4.67
CA GLU A 100 -7.22 -16.20 -3.62
C GLU A 100 -5.78 -16.53 -3.22
N LEU A 101 -4.79 -16.16 -4.06
CA LEU A 101 -3.36 -16.34 -3.80
C LEU A 101 -2.66 -15.07 -3.34
N ILE A 102 -3.42 -13.98 -3.11
CA ILE A 102 -2.87 -12.75 -2.55
C ILE A 102 -2.24 -13.06 -1.17
N PRO A 103 -0.98 -12.65 -0.92
CA PRO A 103 -0.37 -12.82 0.39
C PRO A 103 -1.20 -12.20 1.51
N ASP A 104 -1.35 -12.94 2.61
CA ASP A 104 -2.05 -12.41 3.78
C ASP A 104 -1.13 -11.46 4.57
N PHE A 105 -1.34 -10.17 4.38
CA PHE A 105 -0.66 -9.12 5.14
C PHE A 105 -1.30 -8.84 6.52
N GLY A 106 -2.35 -9.59 6.89
CA GLY A 106 -3.01 -9.49 8.19
C GLY A 106 -3.41 -8.06 8.54
N ALA A 107 -3.03 -7.61 9.74
CA ALA A 107 -3.35 -6.28 10.26
C ALA A 107 -2.71 -5.12 9.49
N ALA A 108 -1.72 -5.38 8.62
CA ALA A 108 -1.16 -4.35 7.76
C ALA A 108 -2.09 -3.98 6.60
N ARG A 109 -3.06 -4.84 6.25
CA ARG A 109 -4.01 -4.58 5.18
C ARG A 109 -5.01 -3.49 5.58
N VAL A 110 -5.14 -2.48 4.73
CA VAL A 110 -6.10 -1.38 4.90
C VAL A 110 -7.15 -1.45 3.80
N HIS A 111 -8.41 -1.25 4.18
CA HIS A 111 -9.54 -1.14 3.25
C HIS A 111 -9.99 0.32 3.20
N PRO A 112 -9.55 1.11 2.21
CA PRO A 112 -9.96 2.50 2.10
C PRO A 112 -11.47 2.60 1.82
N VAL A 113 -12.13 3.60 2.40
CA VAL A 113 -13.61 3.67 2.41
C VAL A 113 -14.19 4.32 1.13
N THR A 114 -13.53 5.29 0.47
CA THR A 114 -13.86 5.91 -0.86
C THR A 114 -13.15 7.28 -1.07
N PRO A 115 -12.96 7.81 -2.31
CA PRO A 115 -12.22 7.28 -3.45
C PRO A 115 -10.74 7.75 -3.46
N GLU A 116 -9.98 7.13 -4.38
CA GLU A 116 -8.53 7.20 -4.55
C GLU A 116 -8.03 8.57 -5.03
N CYS A 117 -7.00 9.08 -4.36
CA CYS A 117 -5.97 9.87 -5.04
C CYS A 117 -4.62 9.43 -4.45
N VAL A 118 -4.01 8.41 -5.05
CA VAL A 118 -2.65 7.96 -4.70
C VAL A 118 -1.64 8.37 -5.79
N PHE A 119 -2.01 9.36 -6.61
CA PHE A 119 -1.13 10.03 -7.55
C PHE A 119 -1.35 11.54 -7.41
N ALA A 120 -0.32 12.24 -6.95
CA ALA A 120 -0.06 13.61 -7.38
C ALA A 120 0.95 13.55 -8.52
#